data_AF-A0A1E9ZLV3-F1
#
_entry.id   AF-A0A1E9ZLV3-F1
#
_cell.length_a   1.000
_cell.length_b   1.000
_cell.length_c   1.000
_cell.angle_alpha   90.00
_cell.angle_beta   90.00
_cell.angle_gamma   90.00
#
_symmetry.space_group_name_H-M   'P 1'
#
loop_
_entity.id
_entity.type
_entity.pdbx_description
1 polymer ?
#
loop_
_entity_poly.entity_id
_entity_poly.type
_entity_poly.pdbx_seq_one_letter_code
_entity_poly.pdbx_strand_id
1 'polypeptide(L)'
;MAALHQHTVDQNKVSITPGSYIALWADAINPEIPEEEQFIIRADGFSPAKQVAPLLLFTPDGTTLKSRATDTIFGTLTQHEWRPGEYRWVYTSRYNPKAAAFLTRVWIIDPLPTGEALTLARTTYAQDTAVGRFERYRASKYAHPLFQALADEDEEKGAAVEEAVREIFINAHQRNTYHSEREEAYYAYRQAVTEAQAALERKLAKELNQAARALAELHAPTRFEIKQTLEHEAPLLRQHLRMSKKDVKPALLEAADMVRTGHETIALFHFRAVPTVWYA
;
A
#
# COMPACT_ATOMS: atom_id res chain seq x y z
N MET A 1 2.17 -13.84 -26.78
CA MET A 1 1.45 -14.24 -25.54
C MET A 1 0.54 -13.08 -25.19
N ALA A 2 -0.74 -13.33 -24.89
CA ALA A 2 -1.62 -12.29 -24.40
C ALA A 2 -1.09 -11.75 -23.07
N ALA A 3 -1.04 -10.42 -22.92
CA ALA A 3 -0.49 -9.77 -21.74
C ALA A 3 -1.55 -8.89 -21.07
N LEU A 4 -1.33 -8.63 -19.78
CA LEU A 4 -1.99 -7.56 -19.04
C LEU A 4 -1.08 -6.33 -19.12
N HIS A 5 -1.61 -5.25 -19.66
CA HIS A 5 -0.94 -3.95 -19.78
C HIS A 5 -1.54 -2.99 -18.76
N GLN A 6 -0.69 -2.34 -17.97
CA GLN A 6 -1.10 -1.31 -17.03
C GLN A 6 -0.76 0.06 -17.59
N HIS A 7 -1.79 0.91 -17.71
CA HIS A 7 -1.68 2.28 -18.20
C HIS A 7 -2.09 3.26 -17.11
N THR A 8 -1.40 4.40 -17.03
CA THR A 8 -1.78 5.53 -16.19
C THR A 8 -1.92 6.77 -17.08
N VAL A 9 -0.81 7.46 -17.34
CA VAL A 9 -0.68 8.49 -18.36
C VAL A 9 0.26 7.96 -19.44
N ASP A 10 -0.20 7.97 -20.68
CA ASP A 10 0.57 7.47 -21.81
C ASP A 10 1.18 8.63 -22.61
N GLN A 11 2.42 8.46 -23.07
CA GLN A 11 3.08 9.46 -23.93
C GLN A 11 2.59 9.41 -25.38
N ASN A 12 1.93 8.32 -25.76
CA ASN A 12 1.39 8.09 -27.09
C ASN A 12 -0.03 7.55 -26.96
N LYS A 13 -0.83 7.76 -28.01
CA LYS A 13 -2.15 7.13 -28.09
C LYS A 13 -1.99 5.61 -28.20
N VAL A 14 -2.71 4.88 -27.36
CA VAL A 14 -2.77 3.43 -27.28
C VAL A 14 -4.07 2.97 -27.92
N SER A 15 -3.96 2.05 -28.88
CA SER A 15 -5.12 1.36 -29.45
C SER A 15 -5.41 0.09 -28.67
N ILE A 16 -6.66 -0.09 -28.26
CA ILE A 16 -7.10 -1.32 -27.60
C ILE A 16 -7.50 -2.34 -28.66
N THR A 17 -6.99 -3.55 -28.55
CA THR A 17 -7.37 -4.65 -29.43
C THR A 17 -8.84 -5.05 -29.19
N PRO A 18 -9.68 -5.15 -30.23
CA PRO A 18 -11.03 -5.70 -30.10
C PRO A 18 -11.03 -7.08 -29.44
N GLY A 19 -11.93 -7.30 -28.47
CA GLY A 19 -12.00 -8.52 -27.68
C GLY A 19 -11.18 -8.49 -26.37
N SER A 20 -10.56 -7.36 -26.03
CA SER A 20 -9.83 -7.17 -24.78
C SER A 20 -10.74 -7.08 -23.54
N TYR A 21 -10.14 -7.25 -22.36
CA TYR A 21 -10.80 -7.02 -21.07
C TYR A 21 -10.18 -5.85 -20.32
N ILE A 22 -11.02 -5.08 -19.62
CA ILE A 22 -10.67 -3.79 -19.06
C ILE A 22 -10.99 -3.74 -17.57
N ALA A 23 -10.11 -3.14 -16.76
CA ALA A 23 -10.41 -2.72 -15.40
C ALA A 23 -10.03 -1.26 -15.18
N LEU A 24 -10.82 -0.53 -14.38
CA LEU A 24 -10.78 0.94 -14.30
C LEU A 24 -10.56 1.42 -12.86
N TRP A 25 -9.68 2.42 -12.69
CA TRP A 25 -9.46 3.13 -11.44
C TRP A 25 -9.47 4.64 -11.63
N ALA A 26 -9.91 5.37 -10.61
CA ALA A 26 -9.85 6.83 -10.54
C ALA A 26 -9.54 7.28 -9.10
N ASP A 27 -8.94 8.46 -8.91
CA ASP A 27 -8.67 9.01 -7.56
C ASP A 27 -9.96 9.24 -6.78
N ALA A 28 -10.96 9.79 -7.47
CA ALA A 28 -12.31 9.98 -7.00
C ALA A 28 -13.27 9.67 -8.14
N ILE A 29 -14.39 9.04 -7.80
CA ILE A 29 -15.45 8.77 -8.77
C ILE A 29 -16.19 10.08 -9.02
N ASN A 30 -16.29 10.51 -10.28
CA ASN A 30 -17.04 11.71 -10.64
C ASN A 30 -18.51 11.53 -10.20
N PRO A 31 -19.07 12.40 -9.35
CA PRO A 31 -20.44 12.25 -8.84
C PRO A 31 -21.50 12.37 -9.94
N GLU A 32 -21.17 12.92 -11.11
CA GLU A 32 -22.06 12.98 -12.27
C GLU A 32 -22.22 11.62 -12.98
N ILE A 33 -21.34 10.65 -12.68
CA ILE A 33 -21.49 9.27 -13.14
C ILE A 33 -22.64 8.63 -12.32
N PRO A 34 -23.66 8.06 -12.99
CA PRO A 34 -24.79 7.43 -12.32
C PRO A 34 -24.35 6.40 -11.28
N GLU A 35 -25.02 6.36 -10.12
CA GLU A 35 -24.68 5.45 -9.02
C GLU A 35 -24.63 3.98 -9.48
N GLU A 36 -25.53 3.58 -10.39
CA GLU A 36 -25.51 2.24 -10.97
C GLU A 36 -24.29 1.94 -11.85
N GLU A 37 -23.45 2.91 -12.20
CA GLU A 37 -22.21 2.69 -12.96
C GLU A 37 -20.97 2.88 -12.10
N GLN A 38 -21.06 3.61 -10.98
CA GLN A 38 -19.90 3.91 -10.14
C GLN A 38 -19.17 2.65 -9.67
N PHE A 39 -19.89 1.53 -9.51
CA PHE A 39 -19.29 0.26 -9.05
C PHE A 39 -18.30 -0.36 -10.04
N ILE A 40 -18.27 0.04 -11.32
CA ILE A 40 -17.33 -0.47 -12.33
C ILE A 40 -15.96 0.22 -12.24
N ILE A 41 -15.90 1.41 -11.63
CA ILE A 41 -14.68 2.19 -11.42
C ILE A 41 -14.28 2.05 -9.95
N ARG A 42 -13.04 1.66 -9.69
CA ARG A 42 -12.53 1.59 -8.31
C ARG A 42 -11.84 2.90 -7.94
N ALA A 43 -12.08 3.37 -6.72
CA ALA A 43 -11.26 4.44 -6.16
C ALA A 43 -9.84 3.91 -5.94
N ASP A 44 -8.82 4.65 -6.39
CA ASP A 44 -7.41 4.23 -6.38
C ASP A 44 -6.78 4.23 -4.96
N GLY A 45 -7.56 4.63 -3.95
CA GLY A 45 -7.18 4.60 -2.56
C GLY A 45 -6.93 3.17 -2.07
N PHE A 46 -5.66 2.75 -2.03
CA PHE A 46 -5.27 1.50 -1.40
C PHE A 46 -5.62 1.52 0.10
N SER A 47 -6.74 0.86 0.44
CA SER A 47 -7.18 0.65 1.82
C SER A 47 -7.03 -0.83 2.18
N PRO A 48 -6.06 -1.21 3.04
CA PRO A 48 -5.86 -2.59 3.48
C PRO A 48 -7.12 -3.26 4.06
N ALA A 49 -8.06 -2.47 4.58
CA ALA A 49 -9.30 -2.95 5.19
C ALA A 49 -10.51 -2.92 4.24
N LYS A 50 -10.37 -2.40 3.01
CA LYS A 50 -11.50 -2.20 2.08
C LYS A 50 -11.11 -2.51 0.63
N GLN A 51 -10.22 -3.48 0.42
CA GLN A 51 -9.83 -3.91 -0.93
C GLN A 51 -11.00 -4.61 -1.61
N VAL A 52 -11.43 -4.08 -2.75
CA VAL A 52 -12.47 -4.67 -3.60
C VAL A 52 -11.90 -4.77 -5.00
N ALA A 53 -11.85 -5.98 -5.54
CA ALA A 53 -11.38 -6.21 -6.91
C ALA A 53 -12.18 -5.35 -7.90
N PRO A 54 -11.52 -4.77 -8.91
CA PRO A 54 -12.21 -4.05 -9.97
C PRO A 54 -13.15 -5.00 -10.74
N LEU A 55 -14.23 -4.45 -11.29
CA LEU A 55 -15.04 -5.21 -12.22
C LEU A 55 -14.26 -5.39 -13.53
N LEU A 56 -14.13 -6.64 -13.99
CA LEU A 56 -13.53 -6.93 -15.29
C LEU A 56 -14.59 -6.75 -16.38
N LEU A 57 -14.44 -5.69 -17.16
CA LEU A 57 -15.27 -5.32 -18.30
C LEU A 57 -14.71 -5.98 -19.57
N PHE A 58 -15.54 -6.07 -20.61
CA PHE A 58 -15.15 -6.56 -21.92
C PHE A 58 -15.37 -5.48 -22.98
N THR A 59 -14.45 -5.37 -23.94
CA THR A 59 -14.57 -4.46 -25.07
C THR A 59 -14.60 -5.20 -26.41
N PRO A 60 -15.76 -5.27 -27.11
CA PRO A 60 -15.85 -6.00 -28.38
C PRO A 60 -15.12 -5.31 -29.53
N ASP A 61 -14.95 -3.99 -29.47
CA ASP A 61 -14.48 -3.12 -30.56
C ASP A 61 -13.27 -2.26 -30.18
N GLY A 62 -12.75 -2.41 -28.95
CA GLY A 62 -11.65 -1.61 -28.42
C GLY A 62 -12.07 -0.25 -27.85
N THR A 63 -13.36 0.07 -27.79
CA THR A 63 -13.85 1.35 -27.23
C THR A 63 -15.06 1.19 -26.32
N THR A 64 -16.06 0.39 -26.72
CA THR A 64 -17.26 0.11 -25.95
C THR A 64 -16.90 -0.75 -24.75
N LEU A 65 -17.38 -0.38 -23.56
CA LEU A 65 -17.26 -1.18 -22.35
C LEU A 65 -18.58 -1.84 -22.02
N LYS A 66 -18.58 -3.17 -21.88
CA LYS A 66 -19.74 -3.93 -21.46
C LYS A 66 -19.41 -4.96 -20.38
N SER A 67 -20.44 -5.38 -19.67
CA SER A 67 -20.41 -6.52 -18.76
C SER A 67 -20.00 -7.78 -19.51
N ARG A 68 -19.05 -8.52 -18.95
CA ARG A 68 -18.65 -9.85 -19.46
C ARG A 68 -19.73 -10.93 -19.26
N ALA A 69 -20.74 -10.67 -18.41
CA ALA A 69 -21.72 -11.68 -17.97
C ALA A 69 -23.14 -11.44 -18.48
N THR A 70 -23.53 -10.17 -18.68
CA THR A 70 -24.93 -9.78 -18.93
C THR A 70 -25.11 -9.00 -20.23
N ASP A 71 -24.05 -8.84 -21.03
CA ASP A 71 -23.98 -7.99 -22.23
C ASP A 71 -24.39 -6.51 -22.02
N THR A 72 -24.59 -6.09 -20.78
CA THR A 72 -24.93 -4.72 -20.42
C THR A 72 -23.79 -3.78 -20.78
N ILE A 73 -24.03 -2.88 -21.72
CA ILE A 73 -23.09 -1.80 -22.05
C ILE A 73 -23.07 -0.80 -20.89
N PHE A 74 -21.91 -0.25 -20.53
CA PHE A 74 -21.82 0.80 -19.50
C PHE A 74 -21.43 2.15 -20.10
N GLY A 75 -20.57 2.15 -21.11
CA GLY A 75 -20.07 3.39 -21.67
C GLY A 75 -18.95 3.14 -22.66
N THR A 76 -18.11 4.15 -22.87
CA THR A 76 -16.92 4.05 -23.71
C THR A 76 -15.66 4.38 -22.95
N LEU A 77 -14.56 3.77 -23.37
CA LEU A 77 -13.21 4.08 -22.93
C LEU A 77 -12.45 4.69 -24.11
N THR A 78 -11.95 5.91 -23.91
CA THR A 78 -11.14 6.61 -24.90
C THR A 78 -9.92 7.24 -24.25
N GLN A 79 -8.98 7.71 -25.06
CA GLN A 79 -7.89 8.55 -24.59
C GLN A 79 -8.08 10.00 -25.04
N HIS A 80 -7.86 10.90 -24.11
CA HIS A 80 -7.89 12.35 -24.33
C HIS A 80 -6.51 12.95 -24.07
N GLU A 81 -6.05 13.80 -24.97
CA GLU A 81 -4.81 14.55 -24.77
C GLU A 81 -5.03 15.64 -23.73
N TRP A 82 -4.39 15.50 -22.57
CA TRP A 82 -4.50 16.47 -21.47
C TRP A 82 -3.45 17.56 -21.55
N ARG A 83 -2.24 17.20 -22.00
CA ARG A 83 -1.12 18.09 -22.33
C ARG A 83 -0.47 17.61 -23.62
N PRO A 84 0.30 18.46 -24.33
CA PRO A 84 1.03 18.04 -25.51
C PRO A 84 1.83 16.76 -25.26
N GLY A 85 1.46 15.66 -25.91
CA GLY A 85 2.11 14.35 -25.75
C GLY A 85 1.79 13.61 -24.44
N GLU A 86 0.76 14.00 -23.70
CA GLU A 86 0.26 13.25 -22.53
C GLU A 86 -1.22 12.90 -22.70
N TYR A 87 -1.48 11.60 -22.86
CA TYR A 87 -2.81 11.04 -23.04
C TYR A 87 -3.30 10.41 -21.74
N ARG A 88 -4.53 10.78 -21.35
CA ARG A 88 -5.23 10.19 -20.19
C ARG A 88 -6.41 9.37 -20.66
N TRP A 89 -6.66 8.27 -19.96
CA TRP A 89 -7.84 7.46 -20.17
C TRP A 89 -9.08 8.14 -19.61
N VAL A 90 -10.16 8.11 -20.39
CA VAL A 90 -11.44 8.72 -20.06
C VAL A 90 -12.54 7.70 -20.25
N TYR A 91 -13.25 7.44 -19.16
CA TYR A 91 -14.53 6.74 -19.20
C TYR A 91 -15.65 7.75 -19.45
N THR A 92 -16.54 7.46 -20.41
CA THR A 92 -17.75 8.24 -20.66
C THR A 92 -18.98 7.36 -20.45
N SER A 93 -19.88 7.78 -19.55
CA SER A 93 -21.11 7.04 -19.22
C SER A 93 -22.06 6.98 -20.41
N ARG A 94 -22.74 5.83 -20.60
CA ARG A 94 -23.82 5.72 -21.60
C ARG A 94 -25.07 6.49 -21.18
N TYR A 95 -25.34 6.55 -19.88
CA TYR A 95 -26.57 7.15 -19.34
C TYR A 95 -26.42 8.66 -19.14
N ASN A 96 -25.19 9.14 -18.93
CA ASN A 96 -24.88 10.55 -18.94
C ASN A 96 -23.59 10.83 -19.73
N PRO A 97 -23.66 11.04 -21.06
CA PRO A 97 -22.48 11.30 -21.89
C PRO A 97 -21.69 12.56 -21.52
N LYS A 98 -22.25 13.45 -20.68
CA LYS A 98 -21.52 14.61 -20.13
C LYS A 98 -20.69 14.24 -18.89
N ALA A 99 -21.03 13.14 -18.21
CA ALA A 99 -20.26 12.61 -17.09
C ALA A 99 -19.08 11.78 -17.60
N ALA A 100 -17.90 12.39 -17.54
CA ALA A 100 -16.64 11.74 -17.84
C ALA A 100 -15.83 11.53 -16.55
N ALA A 101 -15.20 10.36 -16.41
CA ALA A 101 -14.17 10.12 -15.40
C ALA A 101 -12.79 10.06 -16.06
N PHE A 102 -11.89 10.92 -15.59
CA PHE A 102 -10.47 10.76 -15.84
C PHE A 102 -9.94 9.64 -14.96
N LEU A 103 -9.38 8.62 -15.60
CA LEU A 103 -8.91 7.43 -14.93
C LEU A 103 -7.44 7.60 -14.53
N THR A 104 -7.10 7.15 -13.33
CA THR A 104 -5.72 7.17 -12.82
C THR A 104 -4.95 5.96 -13.29
N ARG A 105 -5.66 4.84 -13.45
CA ARG A 105 -5.12 3.58 -13.93
C ARG A 105 -6.16 2.82 -14.75
N VAL A 106 -5.69 2.17 -15.81
CA VAL A 106 -6.44 1.21 -16.62
C VAL A 106 -5.62 -0.05 -16.80
N TRP A 107 -6.24 -1.20 -16.59
CA TRP A 107 -5.70 -2.47 -17.08
C TRP A 107 -6.35 -2.82 -18.40
N ILE A 108 -5.53 -3.20 -19.38
CA ILE A 108 -5.95 -3.75 -20.65
C ILE A 108 -5.37 -5.16 -20.73
N ILE A 109 -6.24 -6.16 -20.72
CA ILE A 109 -5.86 -7.54 -20.96
C ILE A 109 -6.15 -7.86 -22.42
N ASP A 110 -5.13 -8.31 -23.14
CA ASP A 110 -5.28 -8.76 -24.53
C ASP A 110 -6.37 -9.84 -24.67
N PRO A 111 -6.96 -10.03 -25.86
CA PRO A 111 -8.02 -11.01 -26.06
C PRO A 111 -7.61 -12.41 -25.60
N LEU A 112 -8.41 -12.96 -24.68
CA LEU A 112 -8.24 -14.26 -24.06
C LEU A 112 -9.60 -14.93 -23.81
N PRO A 113 -9.65 -16.27 -23.64
CA PRO A 113 -10.83 -16.91 -23.07
C PRO A 113 -11.21 -16.26 -21.73
N THR A 114 -12.50 -16.04 -21.50
CA THR A 114 -12.98 -15.26 -20.34
C THR A 114 -12.50 -15.81 -19.00
N GLY A 115 -12.41 -17.14 -18.86
CA GLY A 115 -11.89 -17.78 -17.65
C GLY A 115 -10.41 -17.48 -17.40
N GLU A 116 -9.60 -17.44 -18.46
CA GLU A 116 -8.17 -17.11 -18.38
C GLU A 116 -7.96 -15.64 -18.06
N ALA A 117 -8.69 -14.73 -18.73
CA ALA A 117 -8.63 -13.29 -18.43
C ALA A 117 -9.03 -12.98 -16.98
N LEU A 118 -10.07 -13.65 -16.47
CA LEU A 118 -10.49 -13.51 -15.08
C LEU A 118 -9.46 -14.03 -14.09
N THR A 119 -8.83 -15.18 -14.40
CA THR A 119 -7.78 -15.77 -13.57
C THR A 119 -6.54 -14.87 -13.53
N LEU A 120 -6.13 -14.34 -14.69
CA LEU A 120 -5.04 -13.37 -14.79
C LEU A 120 -5.34 -12.10 -13.97
N ALA A 121 -6.51 -11.48 -14.18
CA ALA A 121 -6.91 -10.28 -13.45
C ALA A 121 -6.92 -10.50 -11.92
N ARG A 122 -7.46 -11.63 -11.45
CA ARG A 122 -7.50 -11.97 -10.02
C ARG A 122 -6.12 -12.19 -9.44
N THR A 123 -5.26 -12.91 -10.15
CA THR A 123 -3.89 -13.21 -9.71
C THR A 123 -3.07 -11.92 -9.63
N THR A 124 -3.14 -11.07 -10.66
CA THR A 124 -2.47 -9.77 -10.67
C THR A 124 -2.99 -8.87 -9.56
N TYR A 125 -4.31 -8.78 -9.36
CA TYR A 125 -4.88 -7.98 -8.27
C TYR A 125 -4.48 -8.48 -6.89
N ALA A 126 -4.43 -9.79 -6.67
CA ALA A 126 -3.95 -10.38 -5.43
C ALA A 126 -2.47 -10.05 -5.19
N GLN A 127 -1.62 -10.13 -6.21
CA GLN A 127 -0.20 -9.72 -6.15
C GLN A 127 -0.05 -8.23 -5.81
N ASP A 128 -0.69 -7.35 -6.56
CA ASP A 128 -0.64 -5.90 -6.32
C ASP A 128 -1.11 -5.55 -4.91
N THR A 129 -2.18 -6.21 -4.46
CA THR A 129 -2.70 -6.01 -3.11
C THR A 129 -1.69 -6.45 -2.06
N ALA A 130 -1.05 -7.60 -2.26
CA ALA A 130 -0.04 -8.14 -1.35
C ALA A 130 1.18 -7.20 -1.25
N VAL A 131 1.67 -6.73 -2.40
CA VAL A 131 2.78 -5.77 -2.50
C VAL A 131 2.41 -4.45 -1.81
N GLY A 132 1.23 -3.89 -2.11
CA GLY A 132 0.76 -2.64 -1.49
C GLY A 132 0.62 -2.74 0.03
N ARG A 133 0.25 -3.92 0.56
CA ARG A 133 0.20 -4.14 2.02
C ARG A 133 1.59 -4.07 2.64
N PHE A 134 2.58 -4.70 2.01
CA PHE A 134 3.96 -4.63 2.47
C PHE A 134 4.49 -3.20 2.39
N GLU A 135 4.30 -2.50 1.27
CA GLU A 135 4.77 -1.12 1.12
C GLU A 135 4.20 -0.19 2.20
N ARG A 136 2.91 -0.36 2.53
CA ARG A 136 2.29 0.40 3.61
C ARG A 136 2.82 0.02 5.00
N TYR A 137 3.12 -1.26 5.23
CA TYR A 137 3.78 -1.72 6.44
C TYR A 137 5.18 -1.10 6.54
N ARG A 138 6.00 -1.23 5.49
CA ARG A 138 7.35 -0.70 5.37
C ARG A 138 7.41 0.81 5.63
N ALA A 139 6.52 1.57 5.01
CA ALA A 139 6.42 3.02 5.19
C ALA A 139 5.77 3.45 6.52
N SER A 140 5.31 2.50 7.35
CA SER A 140 4.72 2.84 8.64
C SER A 140 5.79 3.38 9.59
N LYS A 141 5.40 4.34 10.44
CA LYS A 141 6.27 4.94 11.45
C LYS A 141 6.88 3.93 12.46
N TYR A 142 6.40 2.70 12.48
CA TYR A 142 6.88 1.66 13.40
C TYR A 142 7.79 0.63 12.72
N ALA A 143 7.53 0.28 11.46
CA ALA A 143 8.40 -0.65 10.73
C ALA A 143 9.56 0.06 10.04
N HIS A 144 9.40 1.33 9.65
CA HIS A 144 10.48 2.08 9.01
C HIS A 144 11.76 2.15 9.88
N PRO A 145 11.69 2.44 11.20
CA PRO A 145 12.87 2.41 12.06
C PRO A 145 13.54 1.04 12.16
N LEU A 146 12.79 -0.06 12.06
CA LEU A 146 13.31 -1.42 12.14
C LEU A 146 14.29 -1.69 10.99
N PHE A 147 13.86 -1.45 9.74
CA PHE A 147 14.70 -1.66 8.56
C PHE A 147 15.86 -0.67 8.50
N GLN A 148 15.59 0.60 8.84
CA GLN A 148 16.61 1.64 8.82
C GLN A 148 17.73 1.37 9.83
N ALA A 149 17.42 0.86 11.03
CA ALA A 149 18.43 0.60 12.05
C ALA A 149 19.48 -0.42 11.59
N LEU A 150 19.07 -1.47 10.85
CA LEU A 150 20.01 -2.43 10.29
C LEU A 150 20.75 -1.87 9.08
N ALA A 151 20.05 -1.16 8.18
CA ALA A 151 20.66 -0.56 7.00
C ALA A 151 21.74 0.48 7.36
N ASP A 152 21.57 1.22 8.47
CA ASP A 152 22.58 2.15 8.99
C ASP A 152 23.86 1.43 9.48
N GLU A 153 23.76 0.17 9.92
CA GLU A 153 24.90 -0.65 10.35
C GLU A 153 25.53 -1.42 9.17
N ASP A 154 24.70 -1.95 8.28
CA ASP A 154 25.05 -2.83 7.16
C ASP A 154 23.93 -2.78 6.09
N GLU A 155 24.14 -1.99 5.04
CA GLU A 155 23.13 -1.72 3.99
C GLU A 155 22.70 -3.00 3.25
N GLU A 156 23.64 -3.89 2.93
CA GLU A 156 23.34 -5.14 2.21
C GLU A 156 22.47 -6.07 3.07
N LYS A 157 22.77 -6.21 4.36
CA LYS A 157 21.93 -6.99 5.28
C LYS A 157 20.57 -6.34 5.50
N GLY A 158 20.52 -5.01 5.60
CA GLY A 158 19.27 -4.26 5.68
C GLY A 158 18.34 -4.59 4.50
N ALA A 159 18.87 -4.52 3.28
CA ALA A 159 18.14 -4.86 2.06
C ALA A 159 17.69 -6.33 2.02
N ALA A 160 18.56 -7.26 2.44
CA ALA A 160 18.23 -8.69 2.48
C ALA A 160 17.08 -9.01 3.46
N VAL A 161 17.09 -8.40 4.65
CA VAL A 161 16.00 -8.55 5.62
C VAL A 161 14.71 -7.93 5.11
N GLU A 162 14.77 -6.75 4.49
CA GLU A 162 13.60 -6.10 3.90
C GLU A 162 12.94 -6.97 2.82
N GLU A 163 13.74 -7.54 1.90
CA GLU A 163 13.23 -8.43 0.85
C GLU A 163 12.68 -9.74 1.43
N ALA A 164 13.36 -10.34 2.43
CA ALA A 164 12.84 -11.54 3.10
C ALA A 164 11.46 -11.27 3.76
N VAL A 165 11.29 -10.12 4.42
CA VAL A 165 9.99 -9.74 4.99
C VAL A 165 8.95 -9.49 3.88
N ARG A 166 9.34 -8.86 2.78
CA ARG A 166 8.47 -8.65 1.62
C ARG A 166 7.92 -9.97 1.08
N GLU A 167 8.77 -10.96 0.87
CA GLU A 167 8.37 -12.28 0.41
C GLU A 167 7.39 -12.97 1.38
N ILE A 168 7.64 -12.88 2.68
CA ILE A 168 6.75 -13.43 3.72
C ILE A 168 5.38 -12.75 3.66
N PHE A 169 5.32 -11.41 3.55
CA PHE A 169 4.06 -10.68 3.42
C PHE A 169 3.30 -11.05 2.15
N ILE A 170 4.00 -11.18 1.02
CA ILE A 170 3.40 -11.55 -0.26
C ILE A 170 2.80 -12.96 -0.17
N ASN A 171 3.59 -13.93 0.28
CA ASN A 171 3.16 -15.31 0.43
C ASN A 171 1.99 -15.45 1.40
N ALA A 172 2.05 -14.77 2.54
CA ALA A 172 0.97 -14.79 3.52
C ALA A 172 -0.34 -14.24 2.97
N HIS A 173 -0.29 -13.22 2.11
CA HIS A 173 -1.50 -12.64 1.54
C HIS A 173 -2.07 -13.45 0.38
N GLN A 174 -1.21 -14.07 -0.43
CA GLN A 174 -1.63 -14.81 -1.62
C GLN A 174 -2.02 -16.26 -1.34
N ARG A 175 -1.38 -16.90 -0.36
CA ARG A 175 -1.44 -18.35 -0.18
C ARG A 175 -2.00 -18.77 1.18
N ASN A 176 -1.77 -17.97 2.24
CA ASN A 176 -2.05 -18.40 3.61
C ASN A 176 -3.52 -18.09 3.99
N THR A 177 -4.40 -18.91 3.46
CA THR A 177 -5.86 -18.77 3.62
C THR A 177 -6.34 -19.23 4.98
N TYR A 178 -5.63 -20.15 5.62
CA TYR A 178 -5.99 -20.73 6.91
C TYR A 178 -5.23 -20.11 8.10
N HIS A 179 -5.79 -20.26 9.30
CA HIS A 179 -5.21 -19.67 10.51
C HIS A 179 -3.82 -20.23 10.84
N SER A 180 -3.60 -21.54 10.68
CA SER A 180 -2.29 -22.17 10.93
C SER A 180 -1.19 -21.61 10.02
N GLU A 181 -1.47 -21.49 8.73
CA GLU A 181 -0.54 -20.93 7.74
C GLU A 181 -0.19 -19.46 8.04
N ARG A 182 -1.13 -18.71 8.63
CA ARG A 182 -0.91 -17.32 9.05
C ARG A 182 -0.02 -17.21 10.28
N GLU A 183 -0.18 -18.11 11.25
CA GLU A 183 0.73 -18.18 12.41
C GLU A 183 2.14 -18.60 11.99
N GLU A 184 2.27 -19.52 11.03
CA GLU A 184 3.57 -19.90 10.45
C GLU A 184 4.25 -18.72 9.74
N ALA A 185 3.50 -17.94 8.94
CA ALA A 185 4.04 -16.73 8.31
C ALA A 185 4.47 -15.68 9.35
N TYR A 186 3.70 -15.51 10.42
CA TYR A 186 4.07 -14.60 11.50
C TYR A 186 5.33 -15.07 12.24
N TYR A 187 5.47 -16.37 12.47
CA TYR A 187 6.68 -16.94 13.05
C TYR A 187 7.91 -16.72 12.15
N ALA A 188 7.78 -16.99 10.85
CA ALA A 188 8.83 -16.73 9.86
C ALA A 188 9.21 -15.24 9.83
N TYR A 189 8.23 -14.35 9.91
CA TYR A 189 8.47 -12.90 10.03
C TYR A 189 9.34 -12.57 11.24
N ARG A 190 9.00 -13.08 12.43
CA ARG A 190 9.77 -12.81 13.66
C ARG A 190 11.21 -13.29 13.54
N GLN A 191 11.44 -14.44 12.90
CA GLN A 191 12.79 -14.92 12.62
C GLN A 191 13.53 -13.98 11.66
N ALA A 192 12.90 -13.61 10.55
CA ALA A 192 13.51 -12.75 9.52
C ALA A 192 13.94 -11.39 10.07
N VAL A 193 13.17 -10.80 11.00
CA VAL A 193 13.48 -9.47 11.56
C VAL A 193 14.38 -9.52 12.80
N THR A 194 14.85 -10.68 13.24
CA THR A 194 15.59 -10.80 14.52
C THR A 194 16.85 -9.93 14.55
N GLU A 195 17.63 -9.90 13.46
CA GLU A 195 18.83 -9.06 13.39
C GLU A 195 18.49 -7.58 13.33
N ALA A 196 17.48 -7.20 12.54
CA ALA A 196 17.01 -5.83 12.46
C ALA A 196 16.46 -5.32 13.80
N GLN A 197 15.79 -6.20 14.55
CA GLN A 197 15.32 -5.91 15.89
C GLN A 197 16.49 -5.66 16.85
N ALA A 198 17.54 -6.48 16.77
CA ALA A 198 18.73 -6.28 17.60
C ALA A 198 19.45 -4.96 17.27
N ALA A 199 19.52 -4.57 15.98
CA ALA A 199 20.06 -3.28 15.56
C ALA A 199 19.21 -2.11 16.07
N LEU A 200 17.88 -2.23 15.97
CA LEU A 200 16.94 -1.24 16.50
C LEU A 200 17.10 -1.08 18.02
N GLU A 201 17.21 -2.18 18.77
CA GLU A 201 17.42 -2.14 20.23
C GLU A 201 18.72 -1.44 20.62
N ARG A 202 19.82 -1.69 19.89
CA ARG A 202 21.10 -0.98 20.09
C ARG A 202 20.94 0.51 19.85
N LYS A 203 20.27 0.90 18.75
CA LYS A 203 20.04 2.30 18.38
C LYS A 203 19.18 3.01 19.43
N LEU A 204 18.10 2.37 19.90
CA LEU A 204 17.24 2.90 20.96
C LEU A 204 17.99 3.07 22.28
N ALA A 205 18.81 2.10 22.67
CA ALA A 205 19.63 2.20 23.87
C ALA A 205 20.62 3.38 23.80
N LYS A 206 21.22 3.61 22.62
CA LYS A 206 22.11 4.75 22.38
C LYS A 206 21.36 6.08 22.52
N GLU A 207 20.23 6.26 21.83
CA GLU A 207 19.42 7.48 21.90
C GLU A 207 18.90 7.75 23.32
N LEU A 208 18.43 6.72 24.03
CA LEU A 208 18.00 6.85 25.44
C LEU A 208 19.13 7.37 26.33
N ASN A 209 20.35 6.83 26.17
CA ASN A 209 21.50 7.25 26.95
C ASN A 209 21.93 8.68 26.63
N GLN A 210 21.93 9.05 25.34
CA GLN A 210 22.26 10.40 24.89
C GLN A 210 21.26 11.44 25.42
N ALA A 211 19.95 11.19 25.22
CA ALA A 211 18.90 12.07 25.74
C ALA A 211 18.94 12.17 27.27
N ALA A 212 19.14 11.06 27.99
CA ALA A 212 19.18 11.08 29.44
C ALA A 212 20.35 11.92 29.98
N ARG A 213 21.53 11.85 29.34
CA ARG A 213 22.69 12.67 29.71
C ARG A 213 22.47 14.14 29.40
N ALA A 214 22.08 14.46 28.17
CA ALA A 214 21.87 15.83 27.74
C ALA A 214 20.78 16.55 28.55
N LEU A 215 19.69 15.86 28.89
CA LEU A 215 18.64 16.43 29.74
C LEU A 215 19.08 16.61 31.20
N ALA A 216 19.99 15.78 31.71
CA ALA A 216 20.52 15.92 33.08
C ALA A 216 21.48 17.12 33.22
N GLU A 217 22.10 17.54 32.13
CA GLU A 217 22.97 18.72 32.09
C GLU A 217 22.18 20.04 32.10
N LEU A 218 20.89 20.01 31.73
CA LEU A 218 20.04 21.18 31.74
C LEU A 218 19.49 21.48 33.14
N HIS A 219 19.63 22.72 33.60
CA HIS A 219 19.06 23.18 34.87
C HIS A 219 17.66 23.77 34.66
N ALA A 220 16.63 23.12 35.21
CA ALA A 220 15.23 23.51 35.07
C ALA A 220 14.80 23.82 33.61
N PRO A 221 15.01 22.87 32.67
CA PRO A 221 14.83 23.13 31.25
C PRO A 221 13.38 23.49 30.89
N THR A 222 13.24 24.44 29.99
CA THR A 222 11.97 24.78 29.35
C THR A 222 11.52 23.65 28.41
N ARG A 223 10.22 23.64 28.07
CA ARG A 223 9.68 22.71 27.06
C ARG A 223 10.38 22.85 25.70
N PHE A 224 10.83 24.05 25.37
CA PHE A 224 11.52 24.32 24.11
C PHE A 224 12.91 23.68 24.11
N GLU A 225 13.68 23.84 25.18
CA GLU A 225 15.01 23.23 25.32
C GLU A 225 14.91 21.69 25.31
N ILE A 226 13.96 21.11 26.06
CA ILE A 226 13.70 19.66 26.00
C ILE A 226 13.41 19.20 24.56
N LYS A 227 12.59 19.96 23.82
CA LYS A 227 12.24 19.62 22.43
C LYS A 227 13.47 19.62 21.54
N GLN A 228 14.30 20.66 21.60
CA GLN A 228 15.51 20.78 20.79
C GLN A 228 16.54 19.71 21.13
N THR A 229 16.77 19.45 22.42
CA THR A 229 17.67 18.38 22.87
C THR A 229 17.22 17.04 22.31
N LEU A 230 15.94 16.71 22.40
CA LEU A 230 15.42 15.43 21.91
C LEU A 230 15.39 15.33 20.38
N GLU A 231 15.25 16.45 19.66
CA GLU A 231 15.38 16.48 18.19
C GLU A 231 16.79 16.14 17.73
N HIS A 232 17.81 16.46 18.54
CA HIS A 232 19.20 16.15 18.22
C HIS A 232 19.65 14.78 18.77
N GLU A 233 19.36 14.50 20.03
CA GLU A 233 19.95 13.37 20.76
C GLU A 233 19.13 12.08 20.70
N ALA A 234 17.83 12.18 20.42
CA ALA A 234 16.92 11.03 20.36
C ALA A 234 15.81 11.21 19.32
N PRO A 235 16.16 11.39 18.03
CA PRO A 235 15.20 11.70 16.98
C PRO A 235 14.13 10.61 16.81
N LEU A 236 14.44 9.32 17.00
CA LEU A 236 13.44 8.25 16.92
C LEU A 236 12.45 8.34 18.08
N LEU A 237 12.92 8.54 19.30
CA LEU A 237 12.03 8.65 20.47
C LEU A 237 11.15 9.90 20.38
N ARG A 238 11.73 11.01 19.92
CA ARG A 238 11.08 12.33 19.83
C ARG A 238 9.82 12.30 18.97
N GLN A 239 9.80 11.52 17.89
CA GLN A 239 8.63 11.38 17.01
C GLN A 239 7.42 10.76 17.72
N HIS A 240 7.65 9.99 18.79
CA HIS A 240 6.63 9.27 19.54
C HIS A 240 6.19 9.99 20.83
N LEU A 241 6.90 11.04 21.24
CA LEU A 241 6.61 11.78 22.46
C LEU A 241 5.46 12.77 22.31
N ARG A 242 4.49 12.69 23.23
CA ARG A 242 3.52 13.76 23.49
C ARG A 242 4.05 14.63 24.62
N MET A 243 4.58 15.80 24.28
CA MET A 243 5.27 16.73 25.21
C MET A 243 4.38 17.38 26.29
N SER A 244 3.17 16.86 26.53
CA SER A 244 2.29 17.31 27.62
C SER A 244 2.62 16.69 28.97
N LYS A 245 3.52 15.70 29.05
CA LYS A 245 3.89 15.01 30.30
C LYS A 245 4.88 15.84 31.12
N LYS A 246 4.62 15.97 32.44
CA LYS A 246 5.49 16.67 33.40
C LYS A 246 6.87 16.02 33.56
N ASP A 247 6.97 14.71 33.32
CA ASP A 247 8.20 13.93 33.48
C ASP A 247 8.70 13.39 32.13
N VAL A 248 9.86 13.86 31.68
CA VAL A 248 10.44 13.51 30.38
C VAL A 248 10.98 12.07 30.38
N LYS A 249 11.57 11.62 31.50
CA LYS A 249 12.21 10.29 31.60
C LYS A 249 11.22 9.12 31.44
N PRO A 250 10.07 9.07 32.15
CA PRO A 250 9.06 8.03 31.91
C PRO A 250 8.52 8.07 30.48
N ALA A 251 8.35 9.26 29.89
CA ALA A 251 7.86 9.40 28.53
C ALA A 251 8.86 8.85 27.50
N LEU A 252 10.17 9.03 27.72
CA LEU A 252 11.21 8.47 26.86
C LEU A 252 11.21 6.93 26.88
N LEU A 253 11.04 6.32 28.05
CA LEU A 253 10.99 4.86 28.18
C LEU A 253 9.76 4.28 27.47
N GLU A 254 8.60 4.93 27.61
CA GLU A 254 7.38 4.55 26.90
C GLU A 254 7.53 4.71 25.38
N ALA A 255 8.16 5.79 24.91
CA ALA A 255 8.45 5.99 23.50
C ALA A 255 9.38 4.90 22.96
N ALA A 256 10.42 4.53 23.70
CA ALA A 256 11.33 3.47 23.31
C ALA A 256 10.61 2.12 23.21
N ASP A 257 9.72 1.81 24.15
CA ASP A 257 8.91 0.58 24.11
C ASP A 257 7.96 0.56 22.90
N MET A 258 7.34 1.70 22.58
CA MET A 258 6.50 1.84 21.39
C MET A 258 7.26 1.64 20.08
N VAL A 259 8.49 2.17 19.98
CA VAL A 259 9.32 1.97 18.78
C VAL A 259 9.79 0.52 18.69
N ARG A 260 10.21 -0.06 19.82
CA ARG A 260 10.69 -1.44 19.92
C ARG A 260 9.65 -2.48 19.51
N THR A 261 8.37 -2.28 19.85
CA THR A 261 7.32 -3.31 19.67
C THR A 261 6.29 -2.96 18.58
N GLY A 262 6.34 -1.73 18.06
CA GLY A 262 5.32 -1.24 17.14
C GLY A 262 5.30 -1.98 15.80
N HIS A 263 6.46 -2.37 15.27
CA HIS A 263 6.56 -3.14 14.03
C HIS A 263 5.85 -4.50 14.17
N GLU A 264 6.05 -5.19 15.30
CA GLU A 264 5.45 -6.49 15.59
C GLU A 264 3.94 -6.38 15.71
N THR A 265 3.44 -5.32 16.38
CA THR A 265 2.00 -5.04 16.49
C THR A 265 1.35 -4.84 15.11
N ILE A 266 1.98 -4.08 14.22
CA ILE A 266 1.44 -3.86 12.87
C ILE A 266 1.54 -5.14 12.03
N ALA A 267 2.67 -5.85 12.08
CA ALA A 267 2.82 -7.12 11.38
C ALA A 267 1.73 -8.11 11.79
N LEU A 268 1.46 -8.24 13.10
CA LEU A 268 0.40 -9.08 13.63
C LEU A 268 -0.97 -8.73 13.05
N PHE A 269 -1.30 -7.44 12.92
CA PHE A 269 -2.54 -7.00 12.28
C PHE A 269 -2.62 -7.46 10.81
N HIS A 270 -1.50 -7.43 10.09
CA HIS A 270 -1.44 -7.88 8.70
C HIS A 270 -1.58 -9.41 8.56
N PHE A 271 -1.05 -10.20 9.51
CA PHE A 271 -1.11 -11.67 9.45
C PHE A 271 -2.37 -12.27 10.10
N ARG A 272 -2.91 -11.68 11.19
CA ARG A 272 -4.05 -12.26 11.93
C ARG A 272 -5.41 -11.77 11.50
N ALA A 273 -5.54 -10.57 10.94
CA ALA A 273 -6.84 -10.07 10.53
C ALA A 273 -7.42 -10.96 9.42
N VAL A 274 -8.67 -11.40 9.58
CA VAL A 274 -9.42 -12.06 8.52
C VAL A 274 -9.44 -11.13 7.31
N PRO A 275 -9.01 -11.55 6.11
CA PRO A 275 -9.17 -10.74 4.93
C PRO A 275 -10.65 -10.43 4.80
N THR A 276 -10.98 -9.14 4.86
CA THR A 276 -12.32 -8.61 4.68
C THR A 276 -12.98 -9.28 3.49
N VAL A 277 -14.11 -9.92 3.79
CA VAL A 277 -15.05 -10.68 2.96
C VAL A 277 -14.93 -10.39 1.45
N TRP A 278 -14.57 -11.42 0.68
CA TRP A 278 -14.75 -11.46 -0.77
C TRP A 278 -16.23 -11.67 -1.07
N TYR A 279 -16.93 -10.66 -1.58
CA TYR A 279 -18.21 -10.89 -2.24
C TYR A 279 -17.93 -11.39 -3.66
N ALA A 280 -18.52 -12.54 -3.98
CA ALA A 280 -18.47 -13.22 -5.26
C ALA A 280 -19.12 -12.41 -6.39
#